data_AF-F0RPA5-F1
#
_entry.id   AF-F0RPA5-F1
#
_cell.length_a   1.000
_cell.length_b   1.000
_cell.length_c   1.000
_cell.angle_alpha   90.00
_cell.angle_beta   90.00
_cell.angle_gamma   90.00
#
_symmetry.space_group_name_H-M   'P 1'
#
loop_
_entity.id
_entity.type
_entity.pdbx_description
1 polymer ?
#
loop_
_entity_poly.entity_id
_entity_poly.type
_entity_poly.pdbx_seq_one_letter_code
_entity_poly.pdbx_strand_id
1 'polypeptide(L)'
;MTNPEDQASAQPSEPHIQASDTQAPPAPQGEAGGQPMQPSGPAVAARKAGRGRMVDLDPSGQVGQKVPDQQQRQFLSYAFYKLDPAFRRLPQAEREEIKAEFLAAVEGWTKDAPAPKGLIQRTYSLVGVRGDVDFMLWRIAFDPADFQDAQARLNRTRLMGYLTQPYTYLSMQKRSQYVVRIEGSGHGLEMLPGKGKYLFIYPFVKKREWYDLTPYARQGMMDEHIYASEPFKGVRINTSYSYGIDDQEFVVAFDSDYPQEFVDLVHRLRYTEASNYTLQDTPMFTCIRKDMPEIMGDLG
;
A
#
# COMPACT_ATOMS: atom_id res chain seq x y z
N MET A 1 -54.75 -15.06 -7.32
CA MET A 1 -55.00 -14.31 -8.57
C MET A 1 -53.67 -14.24 -9.33
N THR A 2 -53.57 -15.08 -10.36
CA THR A 2 -52.61 -15.09 -11.49
C THR A 2 -52.85 -13.85 -12.37
N ASN A 3 -51.93 -13.23 -13.14
CA ASN A 3 -51.02 -13.70 -14.20
C ASN A 3 -50.06 -12.53 -14.64
N PRO A 4 -49.11 -12.71 -15.60
CA PRO A 4 -47.78 -12.06 -15.68
C PRO A 4 -47.49 -11.36 -17.05
N GLU A 5 -46.19 -11.23 -17.40
CA GLU A 5 -45.59 -11.03 -18.75
C GLU A 5 -45.70 -9.62 -19.38
N ASP A 6 -44.79 -9.08 -20.21
CA ASP A 6 -43.42 -9.36 -20.71
C ASP A 6 -43.08 -8.15 -21.65
N GLN A 7 -41.87 -8.11 -22.23
CA GLN A 7 -41.36 -7.28 -23.36
C GLN A 7 -40.46 -6.09 -22.97
N ALA A 8 -39.44 -5.72 -23.75
CA ALA A 8 -38.52 -6.39 -24.68
C ALA A 8 -37.47 -5.33 -25.07
N SER A 9 -36.25 -5.79 -25.31
CA SER A 9 -35.06 -5.07 -25.77
C SER A 9 -35.15 -4.53 -27.21
N ALA A 10 -34.49 -3.40 -27.49
CA ALA A 10 -34.02 -3.06 -28.84
C ALA A 10 -32.82 -2.09 -28.82
N GLN A 11 -31.69 -2.53 -29.39
CA GLN A 11 -30.55 -1.70 -29.87
C GLN A 11 -30.57 -1.70 -31.42
N PRO A 12 -30.01 -0.67 -32.08
CA PRO A 12 -29.49 -0.78 -33.46
C PRO A 12 -27.99 -0.38 -33.53
N SER A 13 -27.06 -1.26 -33.94
CA SER A 13 -26.61 -1.63 -35.30
C SER A 13 -25.88 -0.54 -36.13
N GLU A 14 -24.56 -0.70 -36.23
CA GLU A 14 -23.64 -0.01 -37.16
C GLU A 14 -23.66 -0.65 -38.57
N PRO A 15 -23.26 0.08 -39.63
CA PRO A 15 -22.90 -0.52 -40.91
C PRO A 15 -21.39 -0.48 -41.23
N HIS A 16 -20.90 -1.63 -41.66
CA HIS A 16 -19.64 -1.87 -42.39
C HIS A 16 -19.56 -1.08 -43.71
N ILE A 17 -18.37 -0.55 -44.05
CA ILE A 17 -17.98 -0.24 -45.44
C ILE A 17 -16.60 -0.86 -45.73
N GLN A 18 -16.56 -1.55 -46.87
CA GLN A 18 -15.46 -2.37 -47.41
C GLN A 18 -14.30 -1.56 -47.98
N ALA A 19 -13.13 -2.20 -47.96
CA ALA A 19 -11.91 -1.80 -48.64
C ALA A 19 -11.99 -2.02 -50.16
N SER A 20 -11.29 -1.18 -50.92
CA SER A 20 -10.96 -1.41 -52.32
C SER A 20 -9.49 -1.07 -52.59
N ASP A 21 -8.78 -2.07 -53.10
CA ASP A 21 -7.41 -2.05 -53.59
C ASP A 21 -7.16 -0.95 -54.64
N THR A 22 -5.97 -0.34 -54.61
CA THR A 22 -5.41 0.30 -55.81
C THR A 22 -3.91 0.03 -55.89
N GLN A 23 -3.54 -0.55 -57.02
CA GLN A 23 -2.28 -1.16 -57.40
C GLN A 23 -1.32 -0.09 -57.96
N ALA A 24 -0.07 -0.08 -57.50
CA ALA A 24 0.99 0.81 -58.01
C ALA A 24 1.90 0.09 -59.03
N PRO A 25 2.35 0.75 -60.12
CA PRO A 25 3.17 0.14 -61.16
C PRO A 25 4.68 0.14 -60.83
N PRO A 26 5.51 -0.69 -61.52
CA PRO A 26 6.90 -0.96 -61.15
C PRO A 26 7.89 0.07 -61.71
N ALA A 27 9.02 0.25 -61.02
CA ALA A 27 10.17 1.05 -61.44
C ALA A 27 11.13 0.26 -62.35
N PRO A 28 11.82 0.90 -63.31
CA PRO A 28 12.70 0.22 -64.25
C PRO A 28 14.11 -0.01 -63.71
N GLN A 29 14.71 -1.10 -64.21
CA GLN A 29 16.08 -1.55 -64.00
C GLN A 29 17.07 -0.74 -64.84
N GLY A 30 18.27 -0.54 -64.31
CA GLY A 30 19.44 -0.03 -65.04
C GLY A 30 20.73 -0.57 -64.42
N GLU A 31 21.34 -1.54 -65.11
CA GLU A 31 22.69 -2.07 -64.85
C GLU A 31 23.71 -1.39 -65.79
N ALA A 32 24.88 -1.04 -65.24
CA ALA A 32 26.23 -1.03 -65.82
C ALA A 32 27.09 -0.19 -64.85
N GLY A 33 28.25 -0.59 -64.32
CA GLY A 33 29.26 -1.57 -64.71
C GLY A 33 30.60 -0.92 -64.35
N GLY A 34 31.35 -1.49 -63.39
CA GLY A 34 32.67 -0.98 -63.02
C GLY A 34 33.18 -1.45 -61.65
N GLN A 35 34.09 -2.42 -61.66
CA GLN A 35 35.04 -2.75 -60.59
C GLN A 35 36.40 -3.10 -61.26
N PRO A 36 37.57 -3.09 -60.57
CA PRO A 36 37.75 -3.08 -59.11
C PRO A 36 38.82 -2.11 -58.59
N MET A 37 38.71 -1.68 -57.33
CA MET A 37 39.90 -1.37 -56.52
C MET A 37 39.60 -1.72 -55.06
N GLN A 38 40.23 -2.78 -54.56
CA GLN A 38 40.15 -3.20 -53.16
C GLN A 38 41.12 -2.37 -52.31
N PRO A 39 40.67 -1.84 -51.17
CA PRO A 39 41.51 -1.75 -49.99
C PRO A 39 41.04 -2.80 -48.98
N SER A 40 41.96 -3.70 -48.66
CA SER A 40 41.88 -4.67 -47.57
C SER A 40 41.67 -3.95 -46.22
N GLY A 41 40.45 -4.02 -45.69
CA GLY A 41 40.10 -3.67 -44.31
C GLY A 41 39.45 -4.87 -43.62
N PRO A 42 39.60 -5.05 -42.30
CA PRO A 42 39.15 -6.25 -41.62
C PRO A 42 37.61 -6.35 -41.69
N ALA A 43 37.12 -7.52 -42.06
CA ALA A 43 35.70 -7.85 -42.04
C ALA A 43 35.18 -7.82 -40.61
N VAL A 44 34.56 -6.70 -40.21
CA VAL A 44 33.75 -6.65 -38.99
C VAL A 44 32.47 -7.41 -39.29
N ALA A 45 32.44 -8.67 -38.85
CA ALA A 45 31.24 -9.49 -38.87
C ALA A 45 30.09 -8.71 -38.24
N ALA A 46 29.09 -8.37 -39.05
CA ALA A 46 27.82 -7.82 -38.57
C ALA A 46 27.19 -8.88 -37.67
N ARG A 47 27.35 -8.73 -36.35
CA ARG A 47 26.59 -9.48 -35.37
C ARG A 47 25.12 -9.24 -35.67
N LYS A 48 24.41 -10.28 -36.10
CA LYS A 48 22.94 -10.32 -36.03
C LYS A 48 22.58 -9.85 -34.63
N ALA A 49 21.93 -8.69 -34.53
CA ALA A 49 21.29 -8.26 -33.30
C ALA A 49 20.25 -9.32 -32.97
N GLY A 50 20.62 -10.29 -32.12
CA GLY A 50 19.64 -11.12 -31.47
C GLY A 50 18.64 -10.16 -30.82
N ARG A 51 17.35 -10.33 -31.12
CA ARG A 51 16.29 -9.74 -30.31
C ARG A 51 16.61 -10.12 -28.86
N GLY A 52 17.24 -9.22 -28.13
CA GLY A 52 17.62 -9.42 -26.74
C GLY A 52 16.36 -9.79 -25.99
N ARG A 53 16.45 -10.80 -25.13
CA ARG A 53 15.37 -11.24 -24.24
C ARG A 53 14.72 -10.00 -23.62
N MET A 54 13.50 -9.73 -24.03
CA MET A 54 12.69 -8.66 -23.49
C MET A 54 12.11 -9.14 -22.15
N VAL A 55 12.88 -9.08 -21.08
CA VAL A 55 12.33 -9.05 -19.72
C VAL A 55 13.36 -8.48 -18.74
N ASP A 56 13.10 -7.29 -18.19
CA ASP A 56 13.47 -6.94 -16.82
C ASP A 56 12.61 -5.74 -16.35
N LEU A 57 11.52 -6.03 -15.65
CA LEU A 57 10.50 -5.05 -15.29
C LEU A 57 10.81 -4.41 -13.92
N ASP A 58 11.86 -3.60 -13.84
CA ASP A 58 11.96 -2.60 -12.76
C ASP A 58 10.96 -1.47 -13.06
N PRO A 59 10.13 -0.99 -12.10
CA PRO A 59 9.39 0.24 -12.26
C PRO A 59 10.23 1.39 -12.84
N SER A 60 11.54 1.48 -12.63
CA SER A 60 12.36 2.55 -13.22
C SER A 60 12.60 2.47 -14.74
N GLY A 61 12.15 1.41 -15.43
CA GLY A 61 12.36 1.22 -16.87
C GLY A 61 13.84 1.01 -17.26
N GLN A 62 14.73 0.86 -16.27
CA GLN A 62 16.14 0.56 -16.47
C GLN A 62 16.40 -0.91 -16.14
N VAL A 63 16.96 -1.63 -17.12
CA VAL A 63 17.42 -3.01 -16.96
C VAL A 63 18.72 -3.00 -16.17
N GLY A 64 18.66 -3.36 -14.90
CA GLY A 64 19.83 -3.55 -14.07
C GLY A 64 19.76 -4.90 -13.39
N GLN A 65 20.85 -5.69 -13.47
CA GLN A 65 21.07 -6.87 -12.64
C GLN A 65 21.29 -6.47 -11.17
N LYS A 66 20.31 -5.79 -10.57
CA LYS A 66 20.42 -5.35 -9.18
C LYS A 66 20.27 -6.58 -8.30
N VAL A 67 21.27 -6.82 -7.46
CA VAL A 67 21.24 -7.91 -6.48
C VAL A 67 19.99 -7.72 -5.59
N PRO A 68 19.21 -8.79 -5.33
CA PRO A 68 18.08 -8.72 -4.41
C PRO A 68 18.49 -8.12 -3.07
N ASP A 69 17.71 -7.15 -2.59
CA ASP A 69 18.00 -6.51 -1.31
C ASP A 69 17.58 -7.44 -0.16
N GLN A 70 18.58 -7.93 0.59
CA GLN A 70 18.43 -8.78 1.77
C GLN A 70 18.66 -8.00 3.08
N GLN A 71 18.66 -6.67 3.04
CA GLN A 71 18.77 -5.86 4.26
C GLN A 71 17.60 -6.15 5.19
N GLN A 72 17.91 -6.19 6.48
CA GLN A 72 16.89 -6.28 7.52
C GLN A 72 16.06 -4.99 7.52
N ARG A 73 14.75 -5.13 7.44
CA ARG A 73 13.79 -4.02 7.36
C ARG A 73 12.66 -4.24 8.33
N GLN A 74 12.02 -3.15 8.73
CA GLN A 74 10.87 -3.22 9.61
C GLN A 74 9.62 -3.66 8.85
N PHE A 75 8.93 -4.64 9.41
CA PHE A 75 7.55 -4.97 9.09
C PHE A 75 6.62 -4.20 10.01
N LEU A 76 5.44 -3.89 9.49
CA LEU A 76 4.37 -3.18 10.18
C LEU A 76 3.13 -4.05 10.13
N SER A 77 2.48 -4.20 11.27
CA SER A 77 1.19 -4.88 11.40
C SER A 77 0.18 -3.92 12.02
N TYR A 78 -0.94 -3.73 11.32
CA TYR A 78 -2.09 -2.95 11.79
C TYR A 78 -3.23 -3.92 12.09
N ALA A 79 -3.41 -4.29 13.36
CA ALA A 79 -4.43 -5.24 13.79
C ALA A 79 -5.61 -4.52 14.42
N PHE A 80 -6.80 -4.67 13.84
CA PHE A 80 -8.03 -4.04 14.31
C PHE A 80 -8.92 -5.05 15.01
N TYR A 81 -9.49 -4.67 16.16
CA TYR A 81 -10.31 -5.54 16.98
C TYR A 81 -11.69 -4.94 17.21
N LYS A 82 -12.69 -5.80 17.26
CA LYS A 82 -14.08 -5.47 17.60
C LYS A 82 -14.54 -6.33 18.78
N LEU A 83 -15.10 -5.68 19.78
CA LEU A 83 -15.63 -6.32 20.98
C LEU A 83 -17.07 -6.79 20.77
N ASP A 84 -17.33 -8.02 21.15
CA ASP A 84 -18.68 -8.57 21.28
C ASP A 84 -19.42 -7.88 22.44
N PRO A 85 -20.60 -7.28 22.19
CA PRO A 85 -21.44 -6.69 23.23
C PRO A 85 -21.76 -7.63 24.41
N ALA A 86 -21.69 -8.95 24.24
CA ALA A 86 -21.86 -9.92 25.32
C ALA A 86 -20.88 -9.69 26.48
N PHE A 87 -19.65 -9.23 26.20
CA PHE A 87 -18.65 -8.93 27.23
C PHE A 87 -19.17 -7.91 28.25
N ARG A 88 -19.87 -6.87 27.80
CA ARG A 88 -20.39 -5.79 28.66
C ARG A 88 -21.48 -6.25 29.62
N ARG A 89 -22.05 -7.44 29.41
CA ARG A 89 -23.11 -8.02 30.26
C ARG A 89 -22.53 -8.82 31.43
N LEU A 90 -21.23 -9.08 31.45
CA LEU A 90 -20.56 -9.75 32.56
C LEU A 90 -20.53 -8.88 33.82
N PRO A 91 -20.51 -9.49 35.02
CA PRO A 91 -20.27 -8.77 36.27
C PRO A 91 -19.03 -7.88 36.19
N GLN A 92 -19.08 -6.70 36.82
CA GLN A 92 -17.97 -5.74 36.73
C GLN A 92 -16.65 -6.31 37.23
N ALA A 93 -16.65 -7.03 38.36
CA ALA A 93 -15.44 -7.64 38.89
C ALA A 93 -14.79 -8.61 37.89
N GLU A 94 -15.60 -9.43 37.21
CA GLU A 94 -15.12 -10.36 36.19
C GLU A 94 -14.55 -9.63 34.97
N ARG A 95 -15.20 -8.55 34.51
CA ARG A 95 -14.69 -7.72 33.41
C ARG A 95 -13.33 -7.11 33.73
N GLU A 96 -13.15 -6.60 34.94
CA GLU A 96 -11.88 -5.99 35.34
C GLU A 96 -10.73 -7.02 35.41
N GLU A 97 -10.99 -8.24 35.88
CA GLU A 97 -10.00 -9.33 35.83
C GLU A 97 -9.62 -9.70 34.40
N ILE A 98 -10.61 -9.83 33.50
CA ILE A 98 -10.39 -10.16 32.09
C ILE A 98 -9.61 -9.04 31.38
N LYS A 99 -9.94 -7.78 31.65
CA LYS A 99 -9.20 -6.61 31.12
C LYS A 99 -7.76 -6.60 31.62
N ALA A 100 -7.53 -6.83 32.91
CA ALA A 100 -6.19 -6.84 33.50
C ALA A 100 -5.30 -7.94 32.88
N GLU A 101 -5.86 -9.12 32.65
CA GLU A 101 -5.20 -10.23 31.95
C GLU A 101 -4.81 -9.85 30.51
N PHE A 102 -5.72 -9.22 29.76
CA PHE A 102 -5.45 -8.73 28.41
C PHE A 102 -4.38 -7.63 28.39
N LEU A 103 -4.46 -6.66 29.30
CA LEU A 103 -3.48 -5.59 29.44
C LEU A 103 -2.08 -6.14 29.69
N ALA A 104 -1.95 -7.12 30.59
CA ALA A 104 -0.68 -7.77 30.87
C ALA A 104 -0.11 -8.47 29.61
N ALA A 105 -0.95 -9.14 28.82
CA ALA A 105 -0.53 -9.78 27.57
C ALA A 105 -0.10 -8.76 26.49
N VAL A 106 -0.83 -7.66 26.35
CA VAL A 106 -0.51 -6.57 25.41
C VAL A 106 0.83 -5.92 25.75
N GLU A 107 1.05 -5.58 27.01
CA GLU A 107 2.28 -4.92 27.47
C GLU A 107 3.49 -5.87 27.49
N GLY A 108 3.26 -7.13 27.88
CA GLY A 108 4.29 -8.16 27.98
C GLY A 108 4.98 -8.45 26.65
N TRP A 109 4.30 -8.30 25.51
CA TRP A 109 4.92 -8.51 24.21
C TRP A 109 6.16 -7.61 23.99
N THR A 110 6.08 -6.34 24.38
CA THR A 110 7.22 -5.42 24.30
C THR A 110 8.14 -5.46 25.52
N LYS A 111 7.59 -5.68 26.72
CA LYS A 111 8.36 -5.63 27.98
C LYS A 111 9.24 -6.86 28.19
N ASP A 112 8.75 -8.04 27.78
CA ASP A 112 9.47 -9.31 27.98
C ASP A 112 10.51 -9.57 26.88
N ALA A 113 10.42 -8.84 25.77
CA ALA A 113 11.29 -9.04 24.63
C ALA A 113 12.70 -8.48 24.90
N PRO A 114 13.77 -9.20 24.50
CA PRO A 114 15.11 -8.64 24.54
C PRO A 114 15.19 -7.34 23.73
N ALA A 115 15.82 -6.30 24.28
CA ALA A 115 15.97 -5.00 23.61
C ALA A 115 16.45 -5.08 22.14
N PRO A 116 17.37 -6.01 21.75
CA PRO A 116 17.79 -6.16 20.36
C PRO A 116 16.68 -6.53 19.37
N LYS A 117 15.53 -7.06 19.82
CA LYS A 117 14.39 -7.35 18.93
C LYS A 117 13.75 -6.09 18.35
N GLY A 118 13.91 -4.94 19.02
CA GLY A 118 13.38 -3.66 18.52
C GLY A 118 11.86 -3.65 18.33
N LEU A 119 11.11 -4.39 19.16
CA LEU A 119 9.65 -4.46 19.05
C LEU A 119 9.02 -3.14 19.49
N ILE A 120 8.11 -2.62 18.68
CA ILE A 120 7.35 -1.41 19.00
C ILE A 120 5.85 -1.72 18.90
N GLN A 121 5.10 -1.29 19.91
CA GLN A 121 3.63 -1.32 19.89
C GLN A 121 3.07 0.06 20.20
N ARG A 122 1.99 0.41 19.49
CA ARG A 122 1.18 1.60 19.71
C ARG A 122 -0.30 1.21 19.73
N THR A 123 -1.07 1.90 20.54
CA THR A 123 -2.47 1.59 20.80
C THR A 123 -3.33 2.78 20.39
N TYR A 124 -4.46 2.49 19.75
CA TYR A 124 -5.39 3.51 19.29
C TYR A 124 -6.83 3.05 19.52
N SER A 125 -7.68 3.99 19.95
CA SER A 125 -9.13 3.82 20.05
C SER A 125 -9.82 4.24 18.76
N LEU A 126 -10.83 3.47 18.38
CA LEU A 126 -11.80 3.78 17.32
C LEU A 126 -13.24 3.80 17.86
N VAL A 127 -13.41 3.64 19.17
CA VAL A 127 -14.72 3.66 19.85
C VAL A 127 -15.44 4.97 19.52
N GLY A 128 -16.65 4.85 18.98
CA GLY A 128 -17.50 6.00 18.60
C GLY A 128 -17.10 6.70 17.29
N VAL A 129 -15.96 6.32 16.69
CA VAL A 129 -15.50 6.86 15.39
C VAL A 129 -15.89 5.93 14.25
N ARG A 130 -15.89 4.62 14.50
CA ARG A 130 -16.21 3.58 13.51
C ARG A 130 -17.04 2.45 14.14
N GLY A 131 -17.93 1.84 13.36
CA GLY A 131 -18.91 0.86 13.88
C GLY A 131 -18.41 -0.59 13.94
N ASP A 132 -17.56 -0.98 13.00
CA ASP A 132 -17.08 -2.35 12.77
C ASP A 132 -15.75 -2.68 13.49
N VAL A 133 -15.11 -1.70 14.12
CA VAL A 133 -13.87 -1.85 14.91
C VAL A 133 -13.90 -0.92 16.12
N ASP A 134 -13.33 -1.34 17.25
CA ASP A 134 -13.31 -0.54 18.49
C ASP A 134 -11.90 -0.05 18.85
N PHE A 135 -10.85 -0.82 18.56
CA PHE A 135 -9.46 -0.39 18.78
C PHE A 135 -8.50 -1.05 17.80
N MET A 136 -7.28 -0.50 17.72
CA MET A 136 -6.21 -1.00 16.86
C MET A 136 -4.90 -1.11 17.64
N LEU A 137 -4.17 -2.19 17.38
CA LEU A 137 -2.78 -2.37 17.78
C LEU A 137 -1.89 -2.20 16.55
N TRP A 138 -1.06 -1.16 16.56
CA TRP A 138 -0.02 -0.96 15.54
C TRP A 138 1.31 -1.49 16.06
N ARG A 139 1.86 -2.47 15.36
CA ARG A 139 3.07 -3.20 15.76
C ARG A 139 4.15 -3.06 14.69
N ILE A 140 5.39 -2.93 15.14
CA ILE A 140 6.58 -2.88 14.29
C ILE A 140 7.58 -3.90 14.83
N ALA A 141 8.11 -4.73 13.94
CA ALA A 141 9.11 -5.76 14.23
C ALA A 141 10.00 -5.99 13.02
N PHE A 142 11.13 -6.70 13.19
CA PHE A 142 12.00 -7.09 12.08
C PHE A 142 11.73 -8.50 11.55
N ASP A 143 10.90 -9.28 12.24
CA ASP A 143 10.46 -10.62 11.84
C ASP A 143 8.92 -10.70 11.93
N PRO A 144 8.22 -11.08 10.84
CA PRO A 144 6.77 -11.31 10.89
C PRO A 144 6.34 -12.36 11.93
N ALA A 145 7.21 -13.31 12.29
CA ALA A 145 6.92 -14.30 13.32
C ALA A 145 6.68 -13.66 14.70
N ASP A 146 7.31 -12.50 14.98
CA ASP A 146 7.06 -11.78 16.24
C ASP A 146 5.60 -11.28 16.35
N PHE A 147 4.91 -11.05 15.23
CA PHE A 147 3.49 -10.71 15.24
C PHE A 147 2.61 -11.93 15.53
N GLN A 148 3.02 -13.12 15.09
CA GLN A 148 2.35 -14.36 15.45
C GLN A 148 2.49 -14.63 16.95
N ASP A 149 3.68 -14.41 17.52
CA ASP A 149 3.91 -14.50 18.97
C ASP A 149 3.03 -13.51 19.74
N ALA A 150 2.91 -12.27 19.25
CA ALA A 150 2.01 -11.27 19.82
C ALA A 150 0.56 -11.75 19.83
N GLN A 151 0.08 -12.25 18.68
CA GLN A 151 -1.30 -12.73 18.55
C GLN A 151 -1.55 -13.99 19.39
N ALA A 152 -0.60 -14.91 19.45
CA ALA A 152 -0.69 -16.12 20.27
C ALA A 152 -0.76 -15.78 21.77
N ARG A 153 -0.01 -14.77 22.23
CA ARG A 153 -0.12 -14.25 23.60
C ARG A 153 -1.52 -13.69 23.88
N LEU A 154 -2.07 -12.88 22.97
CA LEU A 154 -3.44 -12.36 23.13
C LEU A 154 -4.48 -13.48 23.13
N ASN A 155 -4.36 -14.46 22.24
CA ASN A 155 -5.31 -15.57 22.10
C ASN A 155 -5.42 -16.45 23.36
N ARG A 156 -4.41 -16.41 24.25
CA ARG A 156 -4.48 -17.11 25.55
C ARG A 156 -5.31 -16.37 26.59
N THR A 157 -5.67 -15.13 26.33
CA THR A 157 -6.45 -14.32 27.27
C THR A 157 -7.95 -14.55 27.11
N ARG A 158 -8.70 -14.47 28.22
CA ARG A 158 -10.17 -14.57 28.19
C ARG A 158 -10.82 -13.52 27.29
N LEU A 159 -10.26 -12.31 27.21
CA LEU A 159 -10.84 -11.22 26.41
C LEU A 159 -10.84 -11.55 24.91
N MET A 160 -9.85 -12.29 24.40
CA MET A 160 -9.83 -12.68 22.98
C MET A 160 -11.00 -13.59 22.60
N GLY A 161 -11.64 -14.28 23.56
CA GLY A 161 -12.89 -15.00 23.32
C GLY A 161 -14.08 -14.09 22.97
N TYR A 162 -13.99 -12.80 23.28
CA TYR A 162 -14.99 -11.78 22.98
C TYR A 162 -14.54 -10.80 21.89
N LEU A 163 -13.34 -10.98 21.33
CA LEU A 163 -12.81 -10.09 20.30
C LEU A 163 -12.82 -10.80 18.95
N THR A 164 -13.29 -10.09 17.94
CA THR A 164 -13.06 -10.45 16.53
C THR A 164 -11.99 -9.54 15.96
N GLN A 165 -11.23 -10.04 14.99
CA GLN A 165 -10.20 -9.28 14.28
C GLN A 165 -10.63 -9.09 12.82
N PRO A 166 -11.52 -8.12 12.52
CA PRO A 166 -12.09 -7.98 11.17
C PRO A 166 -11.07 -7.52 10.14
N TYR A 167 -10.00 -6.83 10.55
CA TYR A 167 -8.95 -6.35 9.65
C TYR A 167 -7.56 -6.59 10.25
N THR A 168 -6.64 -7.04 9.40
CA THR A 168 -5.21 -6.98 9.66
C THR A 168 -4.51 -6.55 8.37
N TYR A 169 -3.61 -5.57 8.46
CA TYR A 169 -2.76 -5.21 7.33
C TYR A 169 -1.30 -5.46 7.70
N LEU A 170 -0.64 -6.31 6.92
CA LEU A 170 0.80 -6.53 6.95
C LEU A 170 1.45 -5.69 5.87
N SER A 171 2.56 -5.03 6.19
CA SER A 171 3.35 -4.30 5.22
C SER A 171 4.80 -4.23 5.66
N MET A 172 5.69 -3.83 4.76
CA MET A 172 7.11 -3.69 5.01
C MET A 172 7.57 -2.28 4.61
N GLN A 173 8.47 -1.73 5.40
CA GLN A 173 9.16 -0.50 5.04
C GLN A 173 10.02 -0.70 3.81
N LYS A 174 9.88 0.22 2.87
CA LYS A 174 10.74 0.31 1.70
C LYS A 174 10.96 1.78 1.41
N ARG A 175 12.18 2.12 1.00
CA ARG A 175 12.50 3.48 0.57
C ARG A 175 11.58 3.90 -0.59
N SER A 176 11.01 5.10 -0.50
CA SER A 176 10.20 5.67 -1.58
C SER A 176 10.99 5.72 -2.90
N GLN A 177 10.33 5.35 -3.99
CA GLN A 177 10.90 5.36 -5.34
C GLN A 177 10.87 6.75 -5.99
N TYR A 178 10.01 7.65 -5.50
CA TYR A 178 9.71 8.94 -6.15
C TYR A 178 10.30 10.15 -5.42
N VAL A 179 10.77 9.98 -4.19
CA VAL A 179 11.42 11.07 -3.43
C VAL A 179 12.91 11.05 -3.73
N VAL A 180 13.34 11.95 -4.62
CA VAL A 180 14.75 12.29 -4.81
C VAL A 180 15.16 13.21 -3.66
N ARG A 181 16.02 12.68 -2.77
CA ARG A 181 16.71 13.36 -1.65
C ARG A 181 16.25 14.81 -1.38
N ILE A 182 15.36 14.99 -0.42
CA ILE A 182 15.19 16.28 0.28
C ILE A 182 16.00 16.17 1.57
N GLU A 183 17.00 17.03 1.74
CA GLU A 183 17.72 17.17 3.02
C GLU A 183 16.70 17.47 4.13
N GLY A 184 16.64 16.62 5.15
CA GLY A 184 15.69 16.74 6.27
C GLY A 184 14.57 15.69 6.31
N SER A 185 14.38 14.87 5.28
CA SER A 185 13.56 13.65 5.40
C SER A 185 14.38 12.59 6.15
N GLY A 186 13.93 12.17 7.33
CA GLY A 186 14.66 11.31 8.28
C GLY A 186 15.54 10.24 7.62
N HIS A 187 16.81 10.22 8.02
CA HIS A 187 17.90 9.42 7.43
C HIS A 187 17.88 7.91 7.76
N GLY A 188 16.73 7.32 8.10
CA GLY A 188 16.66 5.93 8.59
C GLY A 188 15.81 5.00 7.72
N LEU A 189 16.29 3.76 7.53
CA LEU A 189 15.45 2.58 7.23
C LEU A 189 14.60 2.15 8.45
N GLU A 190 14.71 2.90 9.54
CA GLU A 190 14.01 2.74 10.79
C GLU A 190 12.90 3.77 10.89
N MET A 191 11.66 3.29 10.94
CA MET A 191 10.50 4.10 11.21
C MET A 191 10.53 4.59 12.65
N LEU A 192 10.40 5.90 12.82
CA LEU A 192 9.91 6.44 14.08
C LEU A 192 8.38 6.54 13.95
N PRO A 193 7.59 5.67 14.63
CA PRO A 193 6.14 5.81 14.61
C PRO A 193 5.78 7.21 15.10
N GLY A 194 4.90 7.89 14.36
CA GLY A 194 4.54 9.26 14.69
C GLY A 194 3.91 9.36 16.07
N LYS A 195 4.05 10.55 16.65
CA LYS A 195 3.55 10.86 17.99
C LYS A 195 2.22 11.62 17.95
N GLY A 196 1.62 11.75 16.77
CA GLY A 196 0.38 12.50 16.57
C GLY A 196 -0.77 11.93 17.40
N LYS A 197 -1.74 12.79 17.71
CA LYS A 197 -2.98 12.42 18.40
C LYS A 197 -3.87 11.53 17.52
N TYR A 198 -3.85 11.73 16.21
CA TYR A 198 -4.62 10.98 15.23
C TYR A 198 -3.70 10.23 14.28
N LEU A 199 -4.13 9.04 13.90
CA LEU A 199 -3.51 8.22 12.88
C LEU A 199 -4.59 7.83 11.87
N PHE A 200 -4.46 8.25 10.62
CA PHE A 200 -5.36 7.85 9.54
C PHE A 200 -4.72 6.75 8.72
N ILE A 201 -5.39 5.60 8.57
CA ILE A 201 -4.82 4.43 7.89
C ILE A 201 -5.80 3.93 6.84
N TYR A 202 -5.29 3.55 5.67
CA TYR A 202 -6.07 2.80 4.68
C TYR A 202 -5.17 1.90 3.83
N PRO A 203 -5.68 0.74 3.37
CA PRO A 203 -5.04 -0.05 2.33
C PRO A 203 -5.18 0.70 1.00
N PHE A 204 -4.16 0.63 0.16
CA PHE A 204 -4.15 1.31 -1.13
C PHE A 204 -3.66 0.37 -2.24
N VAL A 205 -4.39 0.36 -3.35
CA VAL A 205 -4.13 -0.46 -4.53
C VAL A 205 -4.17 0.44 -5.76
N LYS A 206 -3.12 0.39 -6.58
CA LYS A 206 -3.09 1.06 -7.89
C LYS A 206 -3.75 0.19 -8.95
N LYS A 207 -4.30 0.85 -9.97
CA LYS A 207 -4.74 0.20 -11.21
C LYS A 207 -3.55 -0.36 -11.98
N ARG A 208 -3.76 -1.41 -12.79
CA ARG A 208 -2.67 -2.05 -13.56
C ARG A 208 -2.05 -1.10 -14.58
N GLU A 209 -2.88 -0.23 -15.15
CA GLU A 209 -2.53 0.83 -16.08
C GLU A 209 -1.49 1.80 -15.50
N TRP A 210 -1.39 1.91 -14.16
CA TRP A 210 -0.31 2.64 -13.52
C TRP A 210 1.06 2.06 -13.89
N TYR A 211 1.19 0.74 -13.88
CA TYR A 211 2.44 0.04 -14.13
C TYR A 211 2.81 -0.04 -15.61
N ASP A 212 1.86 0.23 -16.50
CA ASP A 212 2.09 0.36 -17.94
C ASP A 212 2.70 1.73 -18.32
N LEU A 213 2.60 2.72 -17.42
CA LEU A 213 3.17 4.04 -17.62
C LEU A 213 4.70 4.01 -17.58
N THR A 214 5.29 4.89 -18.39
CA THR A 214 6.74 5.11 -18.33
C THR A 214 7.16 5.63 -16.94
N PRO A 215 8.40 5.37 -16.52
CA PRO A 215 8.95 5.89 -15.26
C PRO A 215 8.84 7.42 -15.14
N TYR A 216 9.08 8.13 -16.24
CA TYR A 216 8.99 9.58 -16.30
C TYR A 216 7.55 10.08 -16.11
N ALA A 217 6.56 9.41 -16.72
CA ALA A 217 5.16 9.77 -16.53
C ALA A 217 4.73 9.58 -15.07
N ARG A 218 5.10 8.43 -14.46
CA ARG A 218 4.83 8.20 -13.03
C ARG A 218 5.52 9.21 -12.13
N GLN A 219 6.79 9.55 -12.41
CA GLN A 219 7.50 10.57 -11.65
C GLN A 219 6.81 11.93 -11.75
N GLY A 220 6.44 12.38 -12.96
CA GLY A 220 5.75 13.67 -13.14
C GLY A 220 4.42 13.76 -12.37
N MET A 221 3.60 12.70 -12.42
CA MET A 221 2.35 12.64 -11.64
C MET A 221 2.61 12.61 -10.13
N MET A 222 3.69 11.96 -9.68
CA MET A 222 4.07 11.96 -8.26
C MET A 222 4.65 13.30 -7.80
N ASP A 223 5.36 14.03 -8.67
CA ASP A 223 5.86 15.37 -8.38
C ASP A 223 4.69 16.35 -8.20
N GLU A 224 3.67 16.28 -9.06
CA GLU A 224 2.41 17.01 -8.89
C GLU A 224 1.75 16.66 -7.55
N HIS A 225 1.64 15.38 -7.23
CA HIS A 225 1.06 14.90 -5.97
C HIS A 225 1.80 15.42 -4.74
N ILE A 226 3.15 15.38 -4.77
CA ILE A 226 4.00 15.91 -3.70
C ILE A 226 3.81 17.42 -3.58
N TYR A 227 3.84 18.14 -4.70
CA TYR A 227 3.63 19.60 -4.73
C TYR A 227 2.26 19.99 -4.17
N ALA A 228 1.20 19.26 -4.54
CA ALA A 228 -0.15 19.49 -4.02
C ALA A 228 -0.22 19.26 -2.49
N SER A 229 0.55 18.30 -1.97
CA SER A 229 0.61 17.99 -0.52
C SER A 229 1.52 18.92 0.28
N GLU A 230 2.44 19.65 -0.36
CA GLU A 230 3.50 20.40 0.31
C GLU A 230 3.01 21.39 1.38
N PRO A 231 1.90 22.13 1.19
CA PRO A 231 1.43 23.09 2.20
C PRO A 231 0.94 22.45 3.52
N PHE A 232 0.61 21.16 3.52
CA PHE A 232 0.02 20.46 4.67
C PHE A 232 1.11 19.92 5.61
N LYS A 233 1.73 20.80 6.39
CA LYS A 233 2.87 20.46 7.28
C LYS A 233 2.47 19.76 8.58
N GLY A 234 1.20 19.83 8.98
CA GLY A 234 0.67 19.19 10.18
C GLY A 234 0.31 17.71 9.98
N VAL A 235 0.48 17.19 8.76
CA VAL A 235 0.24 15.79 8.43
C VAL A 235 1.56 15.12 8.04
N ARG A 236 1.92 14.03 8.73
CA ARG A 236 3.12 13.24 8.44
C ARG A 236 2.72 11.93 7.81
N ILE A 237 3.12 11.73 6.55
CA ILE A 237 2.85 10.52 5.80
C ILE A 237 3.86 9.43 6.11
N ASN A 238 3.35 8.22 6.22
CA ASN A 238 4.06 6.98 6.46
C ASN A 238 3.52 5.93 5.49
N THR A 239 4.23 5.68 4.40
CA THR A 239 3.82 4.70 3.38
C THR A 239 4.67 3.44 3.47
N SER A 240 4.03 2.30 3.66
CA SER A 240 4.64 0.97 3.61
C SER A 240 4.05 0.13 2.47
N TYR A 241 4.70 -0.98 2.13
CA TYR A 241 4.42 -1.76 0.93
C TYR A 241 4.11 -3.21 1.28
N SER A 242 3.15 -3.82 0.57
CA SER A 242 2.70 -5.19 0.87
C SER A 242 2.69 -6.12 -0.34
N TYR A 243 3.40 -5.76 -1.42
CA TYR A 243 3.54 -6.60 -2.61
C TYR A 243 3.89 -8.06 -2.29
N GLY A 244 2.94 -8.97 -2.54
CA GLY A 244 3.12 -10.41 -2.38
C GLY A 244 3.12 -10.93 -0.93
N ILE A 245 2.92 -10.05 0.06
CA ILE A 245 2.82 -10.44 1.48
C ILE A 245 1.44 -10.15 2.07
N ASP A 246 0.61 -9.37 1.37
CA ASP A 246 -0.79 -9.08 1.72
C ASP A 246 -1.56 -8.66 0.45
N ASP A 247 -2.88 -8.47 0.56
CA ASP A 247 -3.78 -8.21 -0.58
C ASP A 247 -3.60 -6.79 -1.17
N GLN A 248 -3.28 -5.80 -0.34
CA GLN A 248 -3.04 -4.42 -0.76
C GLN A 248 -1.59 -4.18 -1.23
N GLU A 249 -1.40 -3.26 -2.17
CA GLU A 249 -0.04 -2.91 -2.62
C GLU A 249 0.69 -2.02 -1.61
N PHE A 250 -0.05 -1.13 -0.95
CA PHE A 250 0.47 -0.20 0.04
C PHE A 250 -0.45 -0.15 1.26
N VAL A 251 0.13 0.16 2.41
CA VAL A 251 -0.63 0.69 3.55
C VAL A 251 -0.16 2.12 3.74
N VAL A 252 -1.10 3.05 3.69
CA VAL A 252 -0.81 4.48 3.84
C VAL A 252 -1.32 4.91 5.20
N ALA A 253 -0.39 5.40 6.03
CA ALA A 253 -0.68 5.89 7.36
C ALA A 253 -0.30 7.37 7.46
N PHE A 254 -1.13 8.19 8.09
CA PHE A 254 -0.89 9.61 8.30
C PHE A 254 -1.01 9.95 9.78
N ASP A 255 0.09 10.39 10.38
CA ASP A 255 0.12 10.93 11.74
C ASP A 255 -0.20 12.42 11.71
N SER A 256 -1.16 12.87 12.51
CA SER A 256 -1.51 14.30 12.60
C SER A 256 -2.14 14.66 13.95
N ASP A 257 -2.05 15.93 14.32
CA ASP A 257 -2.82 16.52 15.42
C ASP A 257 -4.05 17.30 14.90
N TYR A 258 -4.18 17.47 13.59
CA TYR A 258 -5.15 18.35 12.92
C TYR A 258 -6.00 17.55 11.91
N PRO A 259 -7.10 16.92 12.32
CA PRO A 259 -7.92 16.09 11.43
C PRO A 259 -8.51 16.88 10.25
N GLN A 260 -8.82 18.16 10.43
CA GLN A 260 -9.30 19.04 9.37
C GLN A 260 -8.27 19.20 8.25
N GLU A 261 -6.99 19.28 8.60
CA GLU A 261 -5.90 19.41 7.63
C GLU A 261 -5.77 18.13 6.79
N PHE A 262 -6.00 16.96 7.40
CA PHE A 262 -6.01 15.69 6.69
C PHE A 262 -7.17 15.59 5.69
N VAL A 263 -8.37 16.05 6.07
CA VAL A 263 -9.53 16.08 5.16
C VAL A 263 -9.24 16.96 3.95
N ASP A 264 -8.73 18.18 4.18
CA ASP A 264 -8.39 19.12 3.10
C ASP A 264 -7.26 18.59 2.21
N LEU A 265 -6.25 17.93 2.80
CA LEU A 265 -5.18 17.26 2.07
C LEU A 265 -5.75 16.19 1.13
N VAL A 266 -6.50 15.23 1.66
CA VAL A 266 -7.03 14.12 0.86
C VAL A 266 -7.98 14.64 -0.20
N HIS A 267 -8.81 15.64 0.11
CA HIS A 267 -9.69 16.30 -0.86
C HIS A 267 -8.87 16.92 -2.01
N ARG A 268 -7.81 17.66 -1.72
CA ARG A 268 -6.94 18.24 -2.75
C ARG A 268 -6.27 17.18 -3.60
N LEU A 269 -5.80 16.09 -3.00
CA LEU A 269 -5.12 15.01 -3.72
C LEU A 269 -6.05 14.27 -4.71
N ARG A 270 -7.38 14.33 -4.53
CA ARG A 270 -8.35 13.78 -5.50
C ARG A 270 -8.27 14.42 -6.88
N TYR A 271 -7.78 15.65 -6.98
CA TYR A 271 -7.67 16.38 -8.24
C TYR A 271 -6.35 16.14 -8.98
N THR A 272 -5.39 15.44 -8.36
CA THR A 272 -4.09 15.13 -8.99
C THR A 272 -4.24 14.02 -10.04
N GLU A 273 -3.42 14.04 -11.09
CA GLU A 273 -3.49 13.02 -12.16
C GLU A 273 -3.27 11.60 -11.61
N ALA A 274 -2.41 11.46 -10.59
CA ALA A 274 -2.13 10.20 -9.91
C ALA A 274 -3.38 9.53 -9.31
N SER A 275 -4.43 10.31 -9.00
CA SER A 275 -5.70 9.82 -8.42
C SER A 275 -6.51 8.99 -9.43
N ASN A 276 -6.33 9.19 -10.74
CA ASN A 276 -7.00 8.39 -11.78
C ASN A 276 -6.62 6.91 -11.73
N TYR A 277 -5.47 6.60 -11.14
CA TYR A 277 -4.89 5.27 -11.04
C TYR A 277 -5.13 4.60 -9.69
N THR A 278 -6.03 5.13 -8.85
CA THR A 278 -6.46 4.44 -7.63
C THR A 278 -7.50 3.39 -7.97
N LEU A 279 -7.24 2.14 -7.62
CA LEU A 279 -8.21 1.04 -7.72
C LEU A 279 -9.02 0.91 -6.43
N GLN A 280 -8.33 0.95 -5.28
CA GLN A 280 -8.95 0.83 -3.97
C GLN A 280 -8.16 1.65 -2.94
N ASP A 281 -8.87 2.41 -2.12
CA ASP A 281 -8.32 3.18 -0.99
C ASP A 281 -9.22 3.10 0.26
N THR A 282 -10.10 2.09 0.29
CA THR A 282 -11.04 1.81 1.37
C THR A 282 -10.80 0.39 1.90
N PRO A 283 -11.10 0.12 3.19
CA PRO A 283 -11.69 1.03 4.18
C PRO A 283 -10.70 2.05 4.79
N MET A 284 -11.22 3.23 5.16
CA MET A 284 -10.48 4.30 5.83
C MET A 284 -10.66 4.24 7.36
N PHE A 285 -9.57 4.20 8.12
CA PHE A 285 -9.59 4.14 9.58
C PHE A 285 -9.07 5.43 10.18
N THR A 286 -9.88 6.05 11.03
CA THR A 286 -9.48 7.18 11.86
C THR A 286 -9.21 6.67 13.28
N CYS A 287 -7.95 6.60 13.65
CA CYS A 287 -7.48 6.04 14.91
C CYS A 287 -7.07 7.18 15.86
N ILE A 288 -7.62 7.20 17.08
CA ILE A 288 -7.28 8.20 18.10
C ILE A 288 -6.28 7.55 19.05
N ARG A 289 -5.09 8.14 19.21
CA ARG A 289 -4.07 7.62 20.11
C ARG A 289 -4.58 7.64 21.54
N LYS A 290 -4.50 6.48 22.20
CA LYS A 290 -4.96 6.30 23.58
C LYS A 290 -4.21 5.14 24.23
N ASP A 291 -3.90 5.22 25.51
CA ASP A 291 -3.19 4.14 26.18
C ASP A 291 -4.12 2.96 26.43
N MET A 292 -3.57 1.74 26.42
CA MET A 292 -4.38 0.52 26.50
C MET A 292 -5.32 0.46 27.72
N PRO A 293 -4.90 0.87 28.94
CA PRO A 293 -5.81 0.89 30.09
C PRO A 293 -7.03 1.81 29.88
N GLU A 294 -6.83 2.96 29.23
CA GLU A 294 -7.93 3.88 28.96
C GLU A 294 -8.87 3.37 27.86
N ILE A 295 -8.33 2.64 26.87
CA ILE A 295 -9.15 1.95 25.86
C ILE A 295 -10.01 0.87 26.54
N MET A 296 -9.42 0.09 27.45
CA MET A 296 -10.14 -0.92 28.22
C MET A 296 -11.24 -0.32 29.11
N GLY A 297 -11.04 0.91 29.61
CA GLY A 297 -12.08 1.69 30.29
C GLY A 297 -13.26 2.04 29.39
N ASP A 298 -13.01 2.51 28.16
CA ASP A 298 -14.07 2.90 27.21
C ASP A 298 -14.91 1.72 26.70
N LEU A 299 -14.31 0.52 26.67
CA LEU A 299 -14.96 -0.69 26.15
C LEU A 299 -16.08 -1.23 27.05
N GLY A 300 -16.20 -0.70 28.27
CA GLY A 300 -17.19 -1.11 29.26
C GLY A 300 -16.59 -2.02 30.31
#